data_AF-A0A165F554-F1
#
_entry.id   AF-A0A165F554-F1
#
_cell.length_a   1.000
_cell.length_b   1.000
_cell.length_c   1.000
_cell.angle_alpha   90.00
_cell.angle_beta   90.00
_cell.angle_gamma   90.00
#
_symmetry.space_group_name_H-M   'P 1'
#
loop_
_entity.id
_entity.type
_entity.pdbx_description
1 polymer ?
#
loop_
_entity_poly.entity_id
_entity_poly.type
_entity_poly.pdbx_seq_one_letter_code
_entity_poly.pdbx_strand_id
1 'polypeptide(L)' 'MSEGRMHLNNWLQRNYGSTNVLDWDVSFSGAGRSMTWTVIAKIRNVEYGRATNSNKGQATDQAAEQALRELRARHGH' A
#
# COMPACT_ATOMS: atom_id res chain seq x y z
N MET A 1 4.82 5.25 -14.06
CA MET A 1 5.39 4.29 -13.06
C MET A 1 5.02 4.84 -11.69
N SER A 2 4.38 4.06 -10.80
CA SER A 2 3.85 4.62 -9.54
C SER A 2 4.96 4.77 -8.50
N GLU A 3 5.20 5.99 -8.04
CA GLU A 3 6.27 6.37 -7.13
C GLU A 3 6.08 5.72 -5.74
N GLY A 4 4.86 5.69 -5.21
CA GLY A 4 4.59 5.16 -3.86
C GLY A 4 5.04 3.71 -3.66
N ARG A 5 4.84 2.85 -4.66
CA ARG A 5 5.27 1.43 -4.62
C ARG A 5 6.79 1.27 -4.62
N MET A 6 7.49 2.12 -5.37
CA MET A 6 8.96 2.08 -5.42
C MET A 6 9.58 2.53 -4.10
N HIS A 7 9.06 3.62 -3.52
CA HIS A 7 9.51 4.10 -2.22
C HIS A 7 9.27 3.08 -1.11
N LEU A 8 8.10 2.43 -1.11
CA LEU A 8 7.78 1.37 -0.15
C LEU A 8 8.72 0.17 -0.32
N ASN A 9 8.94 -0.31 -1.55
CA ASN A 9 9.85 -1.43 -1.81
C ASN A 9 11.29 -1.13 -1.36
N ASN A 10 11.83 0.04 -1.68
CA ASN A 10 13.18 0.42 -1.24
C ASN A 10 13.27 0.47 0.30
N TRP A 11 12.25 1.01 0.96
CA TRP A 11 12.20 1.02 2.42
C TRP A 11 12.17 -0.40 3.00
N LEU A 12 11.34 -1.29 2.46
CA LEU A 12 11.24 -2.68 2.92
C LEU A 12 12.53 -3.47 2.68
N GLN A 13 13.18 -3.27 1.54
CA GLN A 13 14.46 -3.90 1.26
C GLN A 13 15.54 -3.42 2.23
N ARG A 14 15.57 -2.14 2.60
CA ARG A 14 16.52 -1.60 3.57
C ARG A 14 16.26 -2.05 5.01
N ASN A 15 14.99 -2.12 5.44
CA ASN A 15 14.64 -2.42 6.83
C ASN A 15 14.44 -3.92 7.10
N TYR A 16 13.93 -4.67 6.12
CA TYR A 16 13.61 -6.09 6.24
C TYR A 16 14.47 -7.00 5.35
N GLY A 17 15.37 -6.44 4.53
CA GLY A 17 16.21 -7.20 3.61
C GLY A 17 15.47 -7.80 2.42
N SER A 18 14.15 -7.61 2.31
CA SER A 18 13.31 -8.23 1.28
C SER A 18 12.00 -7.46 1.11
N THR A 19 11.48 -7.46 -0.11
CA THR A 19 10.15 -6.92 -0.44
C THR A 19 9.04 -7.97 -0.39
N ASN A 20 9.40 -9.25 -0.26
CA ASN A 20 8.47 -10.38 -0.12
C ASN A 20 7.60 -10.33 1.13
N VAL A 21 7.93 -9.44 2.08
CA VAL A 21 7.08 -9.21 3.26
C VAL A 21 5.84 -8.37 2.94
N LEU A 22 5.80 -7.73 1.77
CA LEU A 22 4.69 -6.86 1.35
C LEU A 22 3.70 -7.65 0.50
N ASP A 23 2.47 -7.65 0.95
CA ASP A 23 1.30 -8.21 0.31
C ASP A 23 0.30 -7.10 -0.01
N TRP A 24 -0.29 -7.16 -1.20
CA TRP A 24 -1.25 -6.16 -1.67
C TRP A 24 -2.62 -6.81 -1.82
N ASP A 25 -3.54 -6.47 -0.93
CA ASP A 25 -4.92 -6.88 -1.05
C ASP A 25 -5.66 -5.84 -1.90
N VAL A 26 -6.07 -6.23 -3.10
CA VAL A 26 -6.81 -5.36 -4.01
C VAL A 26 -8.19 -5.97 -4.21
N SER A 27 -9.20 -5.28 -3.69
CA SER A 27 -10.59 -5.65 -3.83
C SER A 27 -11.34 -4.53 -4.54
N PHE A 28 -12.29 -4.85 -5.41
CA PHE A 28 -13.17 -3.84 -5.99
C PHE A 28 -14.62 -4.19 -5.68
N SER A 29 -15.44 -3.17 -5.55
CA SER A 29 -16.86 -3.32 -5.25
C SER A 29 -17.66 -2.34 -6.09
N GLY A 30 -18.83 -2.79 -6.56
CA GLY A 30 -19.72 -2.02 -7.43
C GLY A 30 -19.56 -2.33 -8.93
N ALA A 31 -20.59 -1.98 -9.69
CA ALA A 31 -20.64 -2.16 -11.14
C ALA A 31 -20.67 -0.80 -11.86
N GLY A 32 -19.94 -0.67 -12.96
CA GLY A 32 -19.97 0.51 -13.82
C GLY A 32 -19.39 1.78 -13.15
N ARG A 33 -20.20 2.84 -13.08
CA ARG A 33 -19.77 4.19 -12.61
C ARG A 33 -19.58 4.31 -11.10
N SER A 34 -20.05 3.35 -10.31
CA SER A 34 -19.88 3.29 -8.86
C SER A 34 -18.79 2.31 -8.42
N MET A 35 -17.93 1.87 -9.35
CA MET A 35 -16.83 0.97 -9.06
C MET A 35 -15.84 1.64 -8.12
N THR A 36 -15.64 1.04 -6.95
CA THR A 36 -14.71 1.49 -5.92
C THR A 36 -13.64 0.45 -5.73
N TRP A 37 -12.38 0.85 -5.87
CA TRP A 37 -11.20 0.02 -5.65
C TRP A 37 -10.69 0.25 -4.23
N THR A 38 -10.72 -0.80 -3.42
CA THR A 38 -10.08 -0.87 -2.11
C THR A 38 -8.72 -1.53 -2.27
N VAL A 39 -7.67 -0.86 -1.81
CA VAL A 39 -6.31 -1.39 -1.80
C VAL A 39 -5.77 -1.33 -0.38
N ILE A 40 -5.25 -2.46 0.10
CA ILE A 40 -4.66 -2.61 1.42
C ILE A 40 -3.23 -3.12 1.26
N ALA A 41 -2.28 -2.36 1.81
CA ALA A 41 -0.88 -2.74 1.92
C ALA A 41 -0.67 -3.47 3.24
N LYS A 42 -0.46 -4.78 3.16
CA LYS A 42 -0.18 -5.65 4.30
C LYS A 42 1.32 -5.95 4.32
N ILE A 43 2.00 -5.73 5.43
CA ILE A 43 3.43 -6.04 5.58
C ILE A 43 3.57 -7.04 6.72
N ARG A 44 4.17 -8.19 6.45
CA ARG A 44 4.26 -9.32 7.40
C ARG A 44 2.91 -9.68 8.02
N ASN A 45 1.86 -9.75 7.19
CA ASN A 45 0.48 -10.04 7.63
C ASN A 45 -0.15 -8.96 8.54
N VAL A 46 0.42 -7.76 8.63
CA VAL A 46 -0.13 -6.62 9.37
C VAL A 46 -0.58 -5.55 8.38
N GLU A 47 -1.77 -4.99 8.55
CA GLU A 47 -2.22 -3.84 7.77
C GLU A 47 -1.42 -2.59 8.17
N TYR A 48 -0.72 -1.99 7.20
CA TYR A 48 0.02 -0.74 7.41
C TYR A 48 -0.60 0.44 6.65
N GLY A 49 -1.32 0.18 5.56
CA GLY A 49 -1.96 1.24 4.79
C GLY A 49 -3.18 0.73 4.04
N ARG A 50 -4.21 1.56 3.98
CA ARG A 50 -5.46 1.25 3.29
C ARG A 50 -5.96 2.49 2.57
N ALA A 51 -6.39 2.31 1.34
CA ALA A 51 -7.03 3.38 0.58
C ALA A 51 -8.14 2.85 -0.31
N THR A 52 -9.09 3.72 -0.58
CA THR A 52 -10.27 3.41 -1.40
C THR A 52 -10.44 4.51 -2.43
N ASN A 53 -10.55 4.16 -3.70
CA ASN A 53 -10.65 5.15 -4.77
C ASN A 53 -11.40 4.61 -5.99
N SER A 54 -11.95 5.47 -6.82
CA SER A 54 -12.60 5.06 -8.07
C SER A 54 -11.62 4.53 -9.12
N ASN A 55 -10.31 4.69 -8.88
CA ASN A 55 -9.23 4.21 -9.73
C ASN A 55 -8.22 3.36 -8.93
N LYS A 56 -7.92 2.15 -9.41
CA LYS A 56 -6.95 1.23 -8.80
C LYS A 56 -5.58 1.87 -8.58
N GLY A 57 -5.08 2.64 -9.55
CA GLY A 57 -3.77 3.29 -9.47
C GLY A 57 -3.71 4.32 -8.35
N GLN A 58 -4.73 5.17 -8.26
CA GLN A 58 -4.86 6.18 -7.19
C GLN A 58 -5.00 5.52 -5.81
N ALA A 59 -5.83 4.47 -5.69
CA ALA A 59 -5.96 3.71 -4.45
C ALA A 59 -4.63 3.06 -4.04
N THR A 60 -3.90 2.50 -4.99
CA THR A 60 -2.60 1.86 -4.71
C THR A 60 -1.57 2.88 -4.22
N ASP A 61 -1.51 4.05 -4.86
CA ASP A 61 -0.55 5.09 -4.51
C ASP A 61 -0.82 5.62 -3.10
N GLN A 62 -2.07 5.98 -2.81
CA GLN A 62 -2.51 6.40 -1.47
C GLN A 62 -2.25 5.35 -0.39
N ALA A 63 -2.52 4.07 -0.67
CA ALA A 63 -2.24 2.98 0.28
C ALA A 63 -0.73 2.83 0.53
N ALA A 64 0.09 3.00 -0.50
CA ALA A 64 1.55 2.96 -0.39
C ALA A 64 2.10 4.11 0.47
N GLU A 65 1.59 5.33 0.25
CA GLU A 65 1.97 6.51 1.03
C GLU A 65 1.63 6.35 2.50
N GLN A 66 0.42 5.88 2.82
CA GLN A 66 0.01 5.62 4.19
C GLN A 66 0.88 4.53 4.84
N ALA A 67 1.11 3.41 4.15
CA ALA A 67 1.96 2.35 4.67
C ALA A 67 3.38 2.86 4.95
N LEU A 68 3.96 3.64 4.04
CA LEU A 68 5.29 4.22 4.22
C LEU A 68 5.35 5.18 5.41
N ARG A 69 4.32 6.01 5.60
CA ARG A 69 4.22 6.94 6.73
C ARG A 69 4.14 6.18 8.05
N GLU A 70 3.28 5.17 8.14
CA GLU A 70 3.12 4.33 9.33
C GLU A 70 4.40 3.54 9.64
N LEU A 71 5.05 2.97 8.63
CA LEU A 71 6.33 2.30 8.79
C LEU A 71 7.40 3.23 9.34
N ARG A 72 7.52 4.44 8.78
CA ARG A 72 8.46 5.46 9.27
C ARG A 72 8.15 5.88 10.70
N ALA A 73 6.87 6.07 11.03
CA ALA A 73 6.44 6.44 12.38
C ALA A 73 6.76 5.32 13.41
N ARG A 74 6.53 4.05 13.04
CA ARG A 74 6.79 2.90 13.92
C ARG A 74 8.28 2.57 14.07
N HIS A 75 9.11 2.92 13.09
CA HIS A 75 10.55 2.63 13.10
C HIS A 75 11.42 3.79 13.58
N GLY A 76 10.84 4.98 13.79
CA GLY A 76 11.53 6.15 14.34
C GLY A 76 11.34 6.27 15.85
N HIS A 77 12.13 5.51 16.63
CA HIS A 77 12.47 5.80 18.02
C HIS A 77 13.84 5.19 18.36
#